data_AF-A0A521UH61-F1
#
_entry.id   AF-A0A521UH61-F1
#
_cell.length_a   1.000
_cell.length_b   1.000
_cell.length_c   1.000
_cell.angle_alpha   90.00
_cell.angle_beta   90.00
_cell.angle_gamma   90.00
#
_symmetry.space_group_name_H-M   'P 1'
#
loop_
_entity.id
_entity.type
_entity.pdbx_description
1 polymer ?
#
loop_
_entity_poly.entity_id
_entity_poly.type
_entity_poly.pdbx_seq_one_letter_code
_entity_poly.pdbx_strand_id
1 'polypeptide(L)'
;MSGEPVAVIVIALQGNFADLVLRALGARLQGASTERRRAVLSRLLTAQFFRGKTLPEWNILAATPHAPPIVQAGTIAEVLENALGSALGGRQETALTMLLALAIEHAMPINLLRLCLHEPTVLQDLARRSKEPLVASYILHRFSRESAATIDGLGSRIERLLALDAGIRGALCASSTISFERAFEPGSVSVLDLSGTPLGAEGARRAIAALALQSLCFAALSSSRQIRGHTLVFLDEAQLAFTPATVRTLETALPTVRQFRVGLHFINQSLVQVPRDFLHLLSTNLRWRFLGRSGREDAVLSSEFLPRTGRVPKARPPFGPPPERVEFLSRAEETESRVTSLGTMAGRHFIVTERTAPFGPREIVARPFDPPPWDALPAGLREALERGATGVPRDELIERARTMEADAMARFGGDSADVGDGAPAAGGRRRGQPKGTVSQTPDAVGRAARWGKHGGGRS
;
A
#
# COMPACT_ATOMS: atom_id res chain seq x y z
N MET A 1 -23.70 -13.09 -18.14
CA MET A 1 -23.47 -11.88 -17.32
C MET A 1 -24.52 -10.86 -17.73
N SER A 2 -25.21 -10.25 -16.76
CA SER A 2 -26.40 -9.40 -16.92
C SER A 2 -26.22 -8.06 -17.65
N GLY A 3 -25.09 -7.84 -18.33
CA GLY A 3 -24.79 -6.57 -19.00
C GLY A 3 -24.54 -5.39 -18.05
N GLU A 4 -24.51 -5.63 -16.72
CA GLU A 4 -24.25 -4.58 -15.73
C GLU A 4 -22.85 -3.98 -15.94
N PRO A 5 -22.72 -2.64 -15.96
CA PRO A 5 -21.43 -1.99 -16.02
C PRO A 5 -20.62 -2.28 -14.74
N VAL A 6 -19.41 -2.82 -14.93
CA VAL A 6 -18.46 -3.16 -13.85
C VAL A 6 -17.39 -2.07 -13.78
N ALA A 7 -17.07 -1.62 -12.57
CA ALA A 7 -15.90 -0.81 -12.30
C ALA A 7 -14.68 -1.70 -12.04
N VAL A 8 -13.50 -1.33 -12.56
CA VAL A 8 -12.27 -2.12 -12.39
C VAL A 8 -11.19 -1.24 -11.78
N ILE A 9 -10.65 -1.67 -10.64
CA ILE A 9 -9.54 -1.01 -9.96
C ILE A 9 -8.36 -1.98 -9.95
N VAL A 10 -7.19 -1.51 -10.35
CA VAL A 10 -5.95 -2.29 -10.41
C VAL A 10 -4.90 -1.56 -9.60
N ILE A 11 -4.30 -2.25 -8.64
CA ILE A 11 -3.12 -1.81 -7.91
C ILE A 11 -2.00 -2.78 -8.28
N ALA A 12 -1.07 -2.32 -9.12
CA ALA A 12 0.07 -3.09 -9.57
C ALA A 12 1.31 -2.69 -8.78
N LEU A 13 1.82 -3.58 -7.93
CA LEU A 13 3.01 -3.30 -7.11
C LEU A 13 4.30 -3.81 -7.75
N GLN A 14 4.20 -4.65 -8.78
CA GLN A 14 5.34 -5.23 -9.47
C GLN A 14 4.98 -5.62 -10.92
N GLY A 15 6.00 -5.79 -11.77
CA GLY A 15 5.85 -6.36 -13.10
C GLY A 15 5.06 -5.49 -14.08
N ASN A 16 4.37 -6.15 -15.03
CA ASN A 16 3.74 -5.49 -16.18
C ASN A 16 2.20 -5.54 -16.12
N PHE A 17 1.60 -5.77 -14.95
CA PHE A 17 0.16 -5.98 -14.86
C PHE A 17 -0.64 -4.72 -15.25
N ALA A 18 -0.20 -3.54 -14.82
CA ALA A 18 -0.78 -2.27 -15.25
C ALA A 18 -0.72 -2.10 -16.78
N ASP A 19 0.42 -2.37 -17.40
CA ASP A 19 0.58 -2.28 -18.87
C ASP A 19 -0.33 -3.25 -19.59
N LEU A 20 -0.45 -4.48 -19.08
CA LEU A 20 -1.34 -5.49 -19.65
C LEU A 20 -2.79 -4.99 -19.66
N VAL A 21 -3.26 -4.41 -18.54
CA VAL A 21 -4.61 -3.87 -18.39
C VAL A 21 -4.84 -2.69 -19.33
N LEU A 22 -3.90 -1.74 -19.38
CA LEU A 22 -4.03 -0.56 -20.24
C LEU A 22 -3.97 -0.93 -21.73
N ARG A 23 -3.09 -1.84 -22.16
CA ARG A 23 -3.04 -2.35 -23.53
C ARG A 23 -4.33 -3.08 -23.92
N ALA A 24 -4.87 -3.90 -23.01
CA ALA A 24 -6.15 -4.57 -23.22
C ALA A 24 -7.31 -3.57 -23.36
N LEU A 25 -7.34 -2.54 -22.51
CA LEU A 25 -8.31 -1.46 -22.61
C LEU A 25 -8.17 -0.71 -23.95
N GLY A 26 -6.94 -0.37 -24.35
CA GLY A 26 -6.65 0.28 -25.62
C GLY A 26 -7.14 -0.51 -26.82
N ALA A 27 -6.86 -1.81 -26.88
CA ALA A 27 -7.34 -2.68 -27.95
C ALA A 27 -8.88 -2.72 -28.03
N ARG A 28 -9.55 -2.73 -26.87
CA ARG A 28 -11.03 -2.65 -26.82
C ARG A 28 -11.57 -1.31 -27.27
N LEU A 29 -10.90 -0.21 -26.92
CA LEU A 29 -11.30 1.15 -27.30
C LEU A 29 -10.99 1.50 -28.75
N GLN A 30 -10.03 0.84 -29.37
CA GLN A 30 -9.69 1.01 -30.79
C GLN A 30 -10.87 0.66 -31.69
N GLY A 31 -11.59 -0.43 -31.38
CA GLY A 31 -12.81 -0.85 -32.09
C GLY A 31 -14.11 -0.18 -31.62
N ALA A 32 -14.07 0.67 -30.59
CA ALA A 32 -15.25 1.33 -30.05
C ALA A 32 -15.60 2.63 -30.79
N SER A 33 -16.87 3.05 -30.73
CA SER A 33 -17.30 4.36 -31.22
C SER A 33 -16.59 5.51 -30.50
N THR A 34 -16.44 6.66 -31.16
CA THR A 34 -15.79 7.86 -30.59
C THR A 34 -16.44 8.31 -29.29
N GLU A 35 -17.77 8.27 -29.20
CA GLU A 35 -18.52 8.62 -28.01
C GLU A 35 -18.22 7.66 -26.85
N ARG A 36 -18.26 6.35 -27.10
CA ARG A 36 -17.94 5.35 -26.09
C ARG A 36 -16.50 5.47 -25.61
N ARG A 37 -15.57 5.68 -26.53
CA ARG A 37 -14.15 5.90 -26.23
C ARG A 37 -13.97 7.11 -25.31
N ARG A 38 -14.58 8.25 -25.66
CA ARG A 38 -14.53 9.47 -24.84
C ARG A 38 -15.10 9.24 -23.45
N ALA A 39 -16.26 8.57 -23.35
CA ALA A 39 -16.93 8.29 -22.08
C ALA A 39 -16.12 7.39 -21.13
N VAL A 40 -15.39 6.41 -21.68
CA VAL A 40 -14.51 5.54 -20.87
C VAL A 40 -13.26 6.31 -20.45
N LEU A 41 -12.60 7.02 -21.38
CA LEU A 41 -11.39 7.79 -21.07
C LEU A 41 -11.65 8.92 -20.05
N SER A 42 -12.83 9.55 -20.05
CA SER A 42 -13.19 10.56 -19.05
C SER A 42 -13.38 10.01 -17.62
N ARG A 43 -13.43 8.68 -17.47
CA ARG A 43 -13.54 7.96 -16.19
C ARG A 43 -12.31 7.09 -15.90
N LEU A 44 -11.29 7.15 -16.76
CA LEU A 44 -10.04 6.42 -16.57
C LEU A 44 -9.16 7.19 -15.58
N LEU A 45 -8.83 6.57 -14.45
CA LEU A 45 -7.74 7.04 -13.60
C LEU A 45 -6.49 6.23 -13.92
N THR A 46 -5.37 6.90 -14.16
CA THR A 46 -4.07 6.24 -14.35
C THR A 46 -3.02 6.99 -13.55
N ALA A 47 -2.35 6.28 -12.66
CA ALA A 47 -1.30 6.83 -11.80
C ALA A 47 -0.09 5.90 -11.86
N GLN A 48 0.87 6.21 -12.73
CA GLN A 48 2.10 5.43 -12.89
C GLN A 48 3.24 6.08 -12.11
N PHE A 49 3.29 5.83 -10.81
CA PHE A 49 4.06 6.60 -9.82
C PHE A 49 5.55 6.73 -10.15
N PHE A 50 6.21 5.70 -10.67
CA PHE A 50 7.67 5.71 -10.86
C PHE A 50 8.14 5.76 -12.33
N ARG A 51 7.26 5.53 -13.31
CA ARG A 51 7.67 5.39 -14.73
C ARG A 51 6.84 6.18 -15.74
N GLY A 52 5.66 6.69 -15.37
CA GLY A 52 4.80 7.43 -16.30
C GLY A 52 5.27 8.85 -16.54
N LYS A 53 4.94 9.45 -17.68
CA LYS A 53 5.23 10.87 -17.99
C LYS A 53 4.29 11.85 -17.28
N THR A 54 3.15 11.35 -16.85
CA THR A 54 2.08 12.11 -16.20
C THR A 54 1.70 11.44 -14.88
N LEU A 55 1.25 12.24 -13.92
CA LEU A 55 0.68 11.78 -12.67
C LEU A 55 -0.57 12.60 -12.32
N PRO A 56 -1.60 12.00 -11.72
CA PRO A 56 -2.67 12.79 -11.15
C PRO A 56 -2.16 13.56 -9.93
N GLU A 57 -2.71 14.74 -9.72
CA GLU A 57 -2.55 15.45 -8.45
C GLU A 57 -3.13 14.62 -7.30
N TRP A 58 -2.38 14.48 -6.22
CA TRP A 58 -2.76 13.65 -5.09
C TRP A 58 -2.32 14.24 -3.75
N ASN A 59 -2.96 15.32 -3.32
CA ASN A 59 -2.81 15.79 -1.95
C ASN A 59 -3.34 14.74 -0.97
N ILE A 60 -2.42 14.05 -0.28
CA ILE A 60 -2.75 13.04 0.71
C ILE A 60 -3.34 13.64 2.00
N LEU A 61 -3.20 14.95 2.19
CA LEU A 61 -3.78 15.72 3.30
C LEU A 61 -5.09 16.41 2.90
N ALA A 62 -5.60 16.18 1.68
CA ALA A 62 -6.94 16.65 1.35
C ALA A 62 -7.98 15.95 2.24
N ALA A 63 -8.88 16.74 2.84
CA ALA A 63 -9.93 16.21 3.70
C ALA A 63 -10.82 15.22 2.96
N THR A 64 -10.97 14.02 3.52
CA THR A 64 -11.92 13.04 3.01
C THR A 64 -13.32 13.28 3.62
N PRO A 65 -14.39 13.13 2.84
CA PRO A 65 -15.75 13.23 3.39
C PRO A 65 -16.15 12.04 4.27
N HIS A 66 -15.31 10.99 4.35
CA HIS A 66 -15.65 9.71 5.00
C HIS A 66 -15.08 9.55 6.41
N ALA A 67 -14.20 10.44 6.85
CA ALA A 67 -13.54 10.35 8.14
C ALA A 67 -13.29 11.76 8.71
N PRO A 68 -13.45 11.95 10.03
CA PRO A 68 -12.98 13.18 10.68
C PRO A 68 -11.49 13.41 10.43
N PRO A 69 -11.02 14.67 10.32
CA PRO A 69 -9.61 14.98 10.05
C PRO A 69 -8.62 14.27 10.98
N ILE A 70 -8.94 14.15 12.27
CA ILE A 70 -8.08 13.48 13.25
C ILE A 70 -7.95 11.98 13.01
N VAL A 71 -9.00 11.31 12.52
CA VAL A 71 -8.99 9.88 12.20
C VAL A 71 -8.19 9.64 10.91
N GLN A 72 -8.41 10.49 9.90
CA GLN A 72 -7.60 10.47 8.67
C GLN A 72 -6.12 10.70 9.00
N ALA A 73 -5.82 11.71 9.83
CA ALA A 73 -4.47 12.03 10.25
C ALA A 73 -3.77 10.88 10.96
N GLY A 74 -4.44 10.22 11.92
CA GLY A 74 -3.90 9.05 12.61
C GLY A 74 -3.59 7.92 11.64
N THR A 75 -4.48 7.68 10.67
CA THR A 75 -4.28 6.66 9.63
C THR A 75 -3.04 6.96 8.76
N ILE A 76 -2.87 8.22 8.36
CA ILE A 76 -1.70 8.67 7.58
C ILE A 76 -0.42 8.56 8.42
N ALA A 77 -0.44 9.04 9.67
CA ALA A 77 0.70 8.97 10.60
C ALA A 77 1.19 7.52 10.73
N GLU A 78 0.25 6.58 10.92
CA GLU A 78 0.54 5.17 11.06
C GLU A 78 1.20 4.57 9.80
N VAL A 79 0.75 4.99 8.61
CA VAL A 79 1.39 4.56 7.35
C VAL A 79 2.81 5.11 7.24
N LEU A 80 3.00 6.40 7.50
CA LEU A 80 4.32 7.04 7.40
C LEU A 80 5.31 6.40 8.37
N GLU A 81 4.87 6.06 9.57
CA GLU A 81 5.68 5.35 10.56
C GLU A 81 6.12 3.96 10.06
N ASN A 82 5.16 3.14 9.67
CA ASN A 82 5.41 1.74 9.36
C ASN A 82 6.07 1.51 8.00
N ALA A 83 5.79 2.37 7.02
CA ALA A 83 6.32 2.23 5.68
C ALA A 83 7.75 2.79 5.54
N LEU A 84 8.09 3.83 6.31
CA LEU A 84 9.37 4.53 6.19
C LEU A 84 10.43 4.07 7.21
N GLY A 85 10.17 3.00 7.96
CA GLY A 85 11.22 2.15 8.55
C GLY A 85 11.80 2.62 9.88
N SER A 86 11.06 3.38 10.70
CA SER A 86 11.47 3.70 12.07
C SER A 86 10.23 3.96 12.93
N ALA A 87 9.91 3.01 13.82
CA ALA A 87 8.82 3.16 14.78
C ALA A 87 8.97 4.51 15.50
N LEU A 88 7.89 5.28 15.52
CA LEU A 88 7.81 6.51 16.27
C LEU A 88 7.65 6.12 17.74
N GLY A 89 8.28 6.87 18.65
CA GLY A 89 7.80 6.82 20.03
C GLY A 89 6.36 7.33 20.06
N GLY A 90 5.49 6.79 20.91
CA GLY A 90 4.07 7.20 20.96
C GLY A 90 3.85 8.71 21.14
N ARG A 91 4.83 9.43 21.71
CA ARG A 91 4.85 10.90 21.76
C ARG A 91 4.99 11.54 20.36
N GLN A 92 5.91 11.05 19.53
CA GLN A 92 6.11 11.56 18.17
C GLN A 92 4.94 11.17 17.27
N GLU A 93 4.36 9.99 17.43
CA GLU A 93 3.13 9.57 16.72
C GLU A 93 1.97 10.51 17.04
N THR A 94 1.76 10.84 18.32
CA THR A 94 0.76 11.82 18.75
C THR A 94 1.03 13.19 18.10
N ALA A 95 2.28 13.66 18.13
CA ALA A 95 2.66 14.95 17.54
C ALA A 95 2.38 14.98 16.04
N LEU A 96 2.80 13.94 15.31
CA LEU A 96 2.57 13.80 13.87
C LEU A 96 1.07 13.78 13.54
N THR A 97 0.28 13.03 14.31
CA THR A 97 -1.17 12.95 14.15
C THR A 97 -1.84 14.33 14.32
N MET A 98 -1.46 15.08 15.36
CA MET A 98 -2.04 16.41 15.59
C MET A 98 -1.65 17.41 14.50
N LEU A 99 -0.39 17.37 14.03
CA LEU A 99 0.10 18.21 12.94
C LEU A 99 -0.59 17.89 11.61
N LEU A 100 -0.74 16.61 11.28
CA LEU A 100 -1.45 16.17 10.07
C LEU A 100 -2.94 16.54 10.13
N ALA A 101 -3.58 16.42 11.30
CA ALA A 101 -4.98 16.81 11.47
C ALA A 101 -5.18 18.31 11.25
N LEU A 102 -4.29 19.14 11.81
CA LEU A 102 -4.29 20.58 11.57
C LEU A 102 -4.10 20.89 10.08
N ALA A 103 -3.16 20.22 9.42
CA ALA A 103 -2.92 20.39 7.99
C ALA A 103 -4.13 20.00 7.13
N ILE A 104 -4.78 18.87 7.45
CA ILE A 104 -5.99 18.42 6.75
C ILE A 104 -7.13 19.44 6.90
N GLU A 105 -7.36 19.94 8.11
CA GLU A 105 -8.41 20.92 8.37
C GLU A 105 -8.23 22.21 7.56
N HIS A 106 -6.98 22.65 7.40
CA HIS A 106 -6.63 23.86 6.65
C HIS A 106 -6.29 23.60 5.18
N ALA A 107 -6.55 22.38 4.66
CA ALA A 107 -6.21 21.97 3.30
C ALA A 107 -4.74 22.27 2.92
N MET A 108 -3.84 22.14 3.88
CA MET A 108 -2.42 22.42 3.72
C MET A 108 -1.71 21.22 3.05
N PRO A 109 -1.02 21.41 1.92
CA PRO A 109 -0.20 20.38 1.32
C PRO A 109 0.98 19.97 2.21
N ILE A 110 1.45 18.73 2.06
CA ILE A 110 2.42 18.13 2.99
C ILE A 110 3.80 18.82 2.99
N ASN A 111 4.23 19.42 1.87
CA ASN A 111 5.45 20.24 1.80
C ASN A 111 5.32 21.55 2.59
N LEU A 112 4.12 22.14 2.67
CA LEU A 112 3.90 23.32 3.50
C LEU A 112 3.91 22.95 4.98
N LEU A 113 3.29 21.83 5.36
CA LEU A 113 3.35 21.33 6.73
C LEU A 113 4.81 21.14 7.18
N ARG A 114 5.64 20.56 6.31
CA ARG A 114 7.09 20.39 6.54
C ARG A 114 7.79 21.71 6.86
N LEU A 115 7.51 22.78 6.10
CA LEU A 115 8.07 24.11 6.33
C LEU A 115 7.58 24.70 7.66
N CYS A 116 6.30 24.52 7.98
CA CYS A 116 5.68 25.05 9.20
C CYS A 116 6.19 24.38 10.49
N LEU A 117 6.85 23.21 10.43
CA LEU A 117 7.33 22.49 11.63
C LEU A 117 8.26 23.34 12.51
N HIS A 118 9.01 24.25 11.88
CA HIS A 118 9.97 25.14 12.56
C HIS A 118 9.42 26.55 12.77
N GLU A 119 8.13 26.78 12.50
CA GLU A 119 7.46 28.08 12.61
C GLU A 119 6.31 28.02 13.64
N PRO A 120 6.61 28.09 14.95
CA PRO A 120 5.60 27.91 16.00
C PRO A 120 4.45 28.90 15.93
N THR A 121 4.72 30.14 15.51
CA THR A 121 3.72 31.20 15.37
C THR A 121 2.66 30.84 14.33
N VAL A 122 3.09 30.37 13.15
CA VAL A 122 2.21 29.92 12.07
C VAL A 122 1.32 28.76 12.54
N LEU A 123 1.91 27.76 13.21
CA LEU A 123 1.16 26.62 13.75
C LEU A 123 0.16 27.06 14.82
N GLN A 124 0.52 27.99 15.70
CA GLN A 124 -0.39 28.52 16.73
C GLN A 124 -1.55 29.31 16.11
N ASP A 125 -1.31 30.11 15.05
CA ASP A 125 -2.36 30.87 14.37
C ASP A 125 -3.33 29.98 13.59
N LEU A 126 -2.86 28.86 13.04
CA LEU A 126 -3.72 27.83 12.48
C LEU A 126 -4.53 27.16 13.61
N ALA A 127 -3.87 26.75 14.69
CA ALA A 127 -4.52 26.08 15.81
C ALA A 127 -5.62 26.92 16.48
N ARG A 128 -5.46 28.25 16.59
CA ARG A 128 -6.51 29.17 17.09
C ARG A 128 -7.78 29.16 16.24
N ARG A 129 -7.67 28.79 14.96
CA ARG A 129 -8.78 28.71 14.00
C ARG A 129 -9.27 27.28 13.79
N SER A 130 -8.62 26.29 14.41
CA SER A 130 -9.02 24.89 14.33
C SER A 130 -10.34 24.67 15.07
N LYS A 131 -11.21 23.88 14.44
CA LYS A 131 -12.50 23.43 14.96
C LYS A 131 -12.35 22.17 15.82
N GLU A 132 -11.19 21.52 15.81
CA GLU A 132 -10.92 20.32 16.60
C GLU A 132 -10.23 20.72 17.93
N PRO A 133 -10.95 20.71 19.07
CA PRO A 133 -10.41 21.24 20.33
C PRO A 133 -9.17 20.49 20.81
N LEU A 134 -9.06 19.19 20.50
CA LEU A 134 -7.89 18.39 20.87
C LEU A 134 -6.64 18.82 20.10
N VAL A 135 -6.78 19.08 18.80
CA VAL A 135 -5.68 19.58 17.94
C VAL A 135 -5.27 20.98 18.39
N ALA A 136 -6.24 21.89 18.57
CA ALA A 136 -5.98 23.24 19.03
C ALA A 136 -5.23 23.26 20.38
N SER A 137 -5.74 22.51 21.36
CA SER A 137 -5.14 22.42 22.70
C SER A 137 -3.72 21.86 22.67
N TYR A 138 -3.49 20.79 21.89
CA TYR A 138 -2.16 20.20 21.75
C TYR A 138 -1.15 21.20 21.15
N ILE A 139 -1.50 21.85 20.04
CA ILE A 139 -0.59 22.77 19.34
C ILE A 139 -0.30 24.02 20.19
N LEU A 140 -1.31 24.58 20.84
CA LEU A 140 -1.18 25.81 21.63
C LEU A 140 -0.42 25.60 22.96
N HIS A 141 -0.56 24.44 23.59
CA HIS A 141 -0.07 24.26 24.98
C HIS A 141 1.04 23.22 25.12
N ARG A 142 1.19 22.30 24.17
CA ARG A 142 2.10 21.15 24.29
C ARG A 142 3.17 21.11 23.20
N PHE A 143 2.85 21.45 21.96
CA PHE A 143 3.78 21.30 20.84
C PHE A 143 5.08 22.12 21.02
N SER A 144 4.99 23.33 21.60
CA SER A 144 6.16 24.15 21.93
C SER A 144 7.12 23.54 22.96
N ARG A 145 6.69 22.47 23.67
CA ARG A 145 7.50 21.71 24.62
C ARG A 145 8.06 20.43 24.02
N GLU A 146 7.79 20.15 22.75
CA GLU A 146 8.48 19.09 22.01
C GLU A 146 9.95 19.46 21.85
N SER A 147 10.84 18.48 21.95
CA SER A 147 12.27 18.73 21.76
C SER A 147 12.57 18.99 20.29
N ALA A 148 13.64 19.72 20.00
CA ALA A 148 14.13 19.88 18.63
C ALA A 148 14.32 18.52 17.93
N ALA A 149 14.87 17.52 18.64
CA ALA A 149 15.01 16.16 18.13
C ALA A 149 13.67 15.49 17.74
N THR A 150 12.57 15.76 18.46
CA THR A 150 11.23 15.32 18.05
C THR A 150 10.86 15.98 16.73
N ILE A 151 10.94 17.31 16.65
CA ILE A 151 10.54 18.11 15.48
C ILE A 151 11.35 17.69 14.24
N ASP A 152 12.68 17.59 14.37
CA ASP A 152 13.59 17.13 13.32
C ASP A 152 13.25 15.69 12.90
N GLY A 153 12.91 14.83 13.85
CA GLY A 153 12.48 13.47 13.58
C GLY A 153 11.18 13.40 12.77
N LEU A 154 10.23 14.30 13.02
CA LEU A 154 9.00 14.40 12.23
C LEU A 154 9.29 14.94 10.82
N GLY A 155 10.09 16.01 10.73
CA GLY A 155 10.52 16.59 9.46
C GLY A 155 11.23 15.57 8.58
N SER A 156 12.16 14.79 9.13
CA SER A 156 12.88 13.73 8.42
C SER A 156 11.97 12.66 7.82
N ARG A 157 10.85 12.32 8.46
CA ARG A 157 9.89 11.32 7.95
C ARG A 157 9.05 11.88 6.81
N ILE A 158 8.60 13.12 6.94
CA ILE A 158 7.92 13.82 5.85
C ILE A 158 8.88 13.96 4.66
N GLU A 159 10.13 14.36 4.91
CA GLU A 159 11.17 14.46 3.88
C GLU A 159 11.43 13.12 3.19
N ARG A 160 11.49 12.02 3.94
CA ARG A 160 11.69 10.70 3.35
C ARG A 160 10.54 10.28 2.43
N LEU A 161 9.30 10.71 2.70
CA LEU A 161 8.18 10.54 1.77
C LEU A 161 8.30 11.43 0.54
N LEU A 162 8.94 12.60 0.65
CA LEU A 162 9.06 13.58 -0.44
C LEU A 162 10.36 13.40 -1.25
N ALA A 163 11.34 12.65 -0.75
CA ALA A 163 12.64 12.42 -1.37
C ALA A 163 12.66 11.35 -2.46
N LEU A 164 11.49 10.93 -2.97
CA LEU A 164 11.36 9.73 -3.82
C LEU A 164 11.73 10.00 -5.27
N ASP A 165 11.02 10.98 -5.82
CA ASP A 165 11.04 11.44 -7.19
C ASP A 165 10.37 12.82 -7.19
N ALA A 166 10.91 13.76 -7.94
CA ALA A 166 10.40 15.13 -7.96
C ALA A 166 8.94 15.19 -8.46
N GLY A 167 8.56 14.34 -9.43
CA GLY A 167 7.19 14.26 -9.94
C GLY A 167 6.22 13.68 -8.91
N ILE A 168 6.63 12.65 -8.15
CA ILE A 168 5.82 12.12 -7.04
C ILE A 168 5.65 13.18 -5.95
N ARG A 169 6.73 13.87 -5.56
CA ARG A 169 6.64 15.00 -4.62
C ARG A 169 5.64 16.04 -5.12
N GLY A 170 5.75 16.42 -6.40
CA GLY A 170 4.82 17.34 -7.05
C GLY A 170 3.35 16.90 -6.95
N ALA A 171 3.07 15.62 -7.23
CA ALA A 171 1.73 15.05 -7.07
C ALA A 171 1.23 15.10 -5.62
N LEU A 172 2.06 14.70 -4.66
CA LEU A 172 1.71 14.67 -3.23
C LEU A 172 1.52 16.06 -2.61
N CYS A 173 2.15 17.08 -3.18
CA CYS A 173 2.11 18.47 -2.74
C CYS A 173 1.09 19.31 -3.51
N ALA A 174 0.29 18.70 -4.39
CA ALA A 174 -0.71 19.41 -5.16
C ALA A 174 -1.79 20.03 -4.26
N SER A 175 -2.57 20.96 -4.80
CA SER A 175 -3.74 21.52 -4.12
C SER A 175 -4.99 20.65 -4.26
N SER A 176 -5.04 19.79 -5.29
CA SER A 176 -6.15 18.87 -5.53
C SER A 176 -5.77 17.42 -5.19
N THR A 177 -6.75 16.51 -5.22
CA THR A 177 -6.54 15.11 -4.86
C THR A 177 -7.30 14.16 -5.79
N ILE A 178 -6.87 12.90 -5.79
CA ILE A 178 -7.56 11.82 -6.48
C ILE A 178 -8.91 11.58 -5.79
N SER A 179 -10.01 11.63 -6.54
CA SER A 179 -11.30 11.15 -6.05
C SER A 179 -11.39 9.63 -6.23
N PHE A 180 -11.10 8.89 -5.16
CA PHE A 180 -11.21 7.43 -5.15
C PHE A 180 -12.66 6.95 -5.20
N GLU A 181 -13.65 7.78 -4.87
CA GLU A 181 -15.06 7.47 -5.02
C GLU A 181 -15.42 7.22 -6.49
N ARG A 182 -14.85 8.01 -7.41
CA ARG A 182 -15.06 7.85 -8.85
C ARG A 182 -14.52 6.51 -9.37
N ALA A 183 -13.56 5.91 -8.68
CA ALA A 183 -13.06 4.57 -9.01
C ALA A 183 -14.11 3.46 -8.81
N PHE A 184 -15.19 3.73 -8.06
CA PHE A 184 -16.31 2.80 -7.87
C PHE A 184 -17.51 3.09 -8.80
N GLU A 185 -17.45 4.14 -9.62
CA GLU A 185 -18.52 4.45 -10.57
C GLU A 185 -18.64 3.38 -11.67
N PRO A 186 -19.85 2.98 -12.08
CA PRO A 186 -20.00 1.93 -13.08
C PRO A 186 -19.29 2.23 -14.42
N GLY A 187 -18.45 1.29 -14.85
CA GLY A 187 -17.67 1.42 -16.08
C GLY A 187 -16.42 2.29 -15.96
N SER A 188 -16.03 2.72 -14.75
CA SER A 188 -14.72 3.32 -14.51
C SER A 188 -13.62 2.26 -14.56
N VAL A 189 -12.42 2.71 -14.91
CA VAL A 189 -11.20 1.91 -14.84
C VAL A 189 -10.16 2.75 -14.11
N SER A 190 -9.57 2.20 -13.06
CA SER A 190 -8.54 2.87 -12.27
C SER A 190 -7.30 1.98 -12.24
N VAL A 191 -6.17 2.50 -12.70
CA VAL A 191 -4.89 1.78 -12.71
C VAL A 191 -3.88 2.57 -11.89
N LEU A 192 -3.54 2.04 -10.73
CA LEU A 192 -2.50 2.55 -9.85
C LEU A 192 -1.28 1.64 -10.02
N ASP A 193 -0.25 2.17 -10.64
CA ASP A 193 0.96 1.45 -10.98
C ASP A 193 2.13 1.96 -10.16
N LEU A 194 2.58 1.11 -9.26
CA LEU A 194 3.71 1.31 -8.38
C LEU A 194 4.89 0.40 -8.78
N SER A 195 4.82 -0.25 -9.94
CA SER A 195 5.97 -0.94 -10.52
C SER A 195 7.04 0.05 -10.96
N GLY A 196 8.26 -0.44 -11.21
CA GLY A 196 9.38 0.39 -11.66
C GLY A 196 10.00 1.27 -10.56
N THR A 197 9.67 1.04 -9.29
CA THR A 197 10.34 1.71 -8.17
C THR A 197 11.85 1.49 -8.22
N PRO A 198 12.66 2.56 -8.10
CA PRO A 198 14.12 2.43 -8.00
C PRO A 198 14.54 1.60 -6.79
N LEU A 199 15.67 0.89 -6.91
CA LEU A 199 16.26 0.17 -5.78
C LEU A 199 16.54 1.14 -4.62
N GLY A 200 16.14 0.76 -3.42
CA GLY A 200 16.26 1.59 -2.21
C GLY A 200 15.04 2.47 -1.91
N ALA A 201 14.08 2.58 -2.82
CA ALA A 201 12.82 3.32 -2.62
C ALA A 201 11.64 2.42 -2.22
N GLU A 202 11.89 1.20 -1.70
CA GLU A 202 10.85 0.22 -1.39
C GLU A 202 9.91 0.69 -0.28
N GLY A 203 10.44 1.36 0.75
CA GLY A 203 9.63 1.91 1.85
C GLY A 203 8.65 2.98 1.37
N ALA A 204 9.06 3.75 0.36
CA ALA A 204 8.24 4.77 -0.23
C ALA A 204 7.14 4.22 -1.13
N ARG A 205 7.48 3.26 -1.98
CA ARG A 205 6.50 2.48 -2.75
C ARG A 205 5.47 1.88 -1.80
N ARG A 206 5.91 1.28 -0.69
CA ARG A 206 5.02 0.75 0.35
C ARG A 206 4.12 1.84 0.95
N ALA A 207 4.66 3.03 1.25
CA ALA A 207 3.88 4.14 1.78
C ALA A 207 2.78 4.60 0.82
N ILE A 208 3.14 4.85 -0.45
CA ILE A 208 2.19 5.25 -1.51
C ILE A 208 1.12 4.16 -1.70
N ALA A 209 1.53 2.89 -1.77
CA ALA A 209 0.60 1.77 -1.88
C ALA A 209 -0.37 1.70 -0.71
N ALA A 210 0.14 1.86 0.51
CA ALA A 210 -0.63 1.82 1.74
C ALA A 210 -1.66 2.96 1.80
N LEU A 211 -1.25 4.19 1.47
CA LEU A 211 -2.13 5.35 1.40
C LEU A 211 -3.22 5.18 0.34
N ALA A 212 -2.87 4.66 -0.84
CA ALA A 212 -3.83 4.40 -1.90
C ALA A 212 -4.84 3.33 -1.50
N LEU A 213 -4.37 2.24 -0.88
CA LEU A 213 -5.22 1.15 -0.41
C LEU A 213 -6.17 1.61 0.69
N GLN A 214 -5.68 2.40 1.66
CA GLN A 214 -6.53 2.98 2.70
C GLN A 214 -7.59 3.91 2.11
N SER A 215 -7.20 4.79 1.19
CA SER A 215 -8.14 5.69 0.51
C SER A 215 -9.22 4.92 -0.25
N LEU A 216 -8.83 3.83 -0.94
CA LEU A 216 -9.76 2.93 -1.61
C LEU A 216 -10.68 2.20 -0.63
N CYS A 217 -10.16 1.74 0.52
CA CYS A 217 -10.98 1.10 1.55
C CYS A 217 -11.99 2.09 2.16
N PHE A 218 -11.59 3.33 2.47
CA PHE A 218 -12.51 4.36 2.94
C PHE A 218 -13.58 4.70 1.90
N ALA A 219 -13.18 4.90 0.64
CA ALA A 219 -14.12 5.12 -0.45
C ALA A 219 -15.05 3.90 -0.66
N ALA A 220 -14.55 2.68 -0.48
CA ALA A 220 -15.33 1.45 -0.64
C ALA A 220 -16.39 1.28 0.45
N LEU A 221 -16.01 1.54 1.70
CA LEU A 221 -16.82 1.31 2.90
C LEU A 221 -17.64 2.52 3.33
N SER A 222 -17.52 3.63 2.60
CA SER A 222 -18.25 4.86 2.91
C SER A 222 -19.77 4.65 2.90
N SER A 223 -20.42 5.15 3.96
CA SER A 223 -21.87 5.18 4.08
C SER A 223 -22.54 6.16 3.10
N SER A 224 -21.82 7.17 2.61
CA SER A 224 -22.34 8.13 1.62
C SER A 224 -22.28 7.61 0.19
N ARG A 225 -21.59 6.48 -0.04
CA ARG A 225 -21.41 5.91 -1.37
C ARG A 225 -22.68 5.28 -1.90
N GLN A 226 -23.11 5.71 -3.08
CA GLN A 226 -24.23 5.08 -3.78
C GLN A 226 -23.76 3.82 -4.53
N ILE A 227 -24.29 2.66 -4.17
CA ILE A 227 -23.94 1.37 -4.80
C ILE A 227 -24.70 1.23 -6.12
N ARG A 228 -24.05 1.56 -7.24
CA ARG A 228 -24.67 1.58 -8.59
C ARG A 228 -24.20 0.45 -9.52
N GLY A 229 -23.47 -0.54 -9.02
CA GLY A 229 -22.92 -1.64 -9.81
C GLY A 229 -22.00 -2.55 -9.00
N HIS A 230 -21.21 -3.35 -9.70
CA HIS A 230 -20.16 -4.19 -9.12
C HIS A 230 -18.80 -3.57 -9.38
N THR A 231 -17.89 -3.70 -8.41
CA THR A 231 -16.49 -3.26 -8.56
C THR A 231 -15.56 -4.44 -8.32
N LEU A 232 -14.57 -4.61 -9.19
CA LEU A 232 -13.50 -5.58 -9.00
C LEU A 232 -12.20 -4.84 -8.70
N VAL A 233 -11.59 -5.14 -7.56
CA VAL A 233 -10.30 -4.59 -7.15
C VAL A 233 -9.25 -5.69 -7.24
N PHE A 234 -8.26 -5.49 -8.10
CA PHE A 234 -7.12 -6.38 -8.28
C PHE A 234 -5.91 -5.81 -7.55
N LEU A 235 -5.34 -6.60 -6.65
CA LEU A 235 -4.18 -6.29 -5.83
C LEU A 235 -3.06 -7.25 -6.21
N ASP A 236 -2.14 -6.78 -7.03
CA ASP A 236 -0.99 -7.55 -7.51
C ASP A 236 0.20 -7.36 -6.59
N GLU A 237 0.72 -8.48 -6.07
CA GLU A 237 1.74 -8.57 -5.02
C GLU A 237 1.41 -7.70 -3.79
N ALA A 238 0.17 -7.85 -3.28
CA ALA A 238 -0.38 -7.02 -2.21
C ALA A 238 0.52 -6.95 -0.96
N GLN A 239 1.28 -8.01 -0.67
CA GLN A 239 2.21 -8.07 0.44
C GLN A 239 3.29 -6.99 0.40
N LEU A 240 3.58 -6.44 -0.78
CA LEU A 240 4.52 -5.34 -0.95
C LEU A 240 3.99 -4.01 -0.40
N ALA A 241 2.67 -3.89 -0.25
CA ALA A 241 1.99 -2.77 0.39
C ALA A 241 1.72 -2.98 1.88
N PHE A 242 1.98 -4.19 2.42
CA PHE A 242 1.59 -4.50 3.79
C PHE A 242 2.43 -3.74 4.83
N THR A 243 1.70 -3.01 5.64
CA THR A 243 2.05 -2.42 6.93
C THR A 243 1.03 -2.90 7.97
N PRO A 244 1.33 -2.85 9.28
CA PRO A 244 0.34 -3.10 10.32
C PRO A 244 -0.99 -2.36 10.09
N ALA A 245 -0.93 -1.09 9.68
CA ALA A 245 -2.09 -0.26 9.35
C ALA A 245 -2.96 -0.85 8.23
N THR A 246 -2.32 -1.17 7.09
CA THR A 246 -3.03 -1.72 5.92
C THR A 246 -3.56 -3.13 6.17
N VAL A 247 -2.84 -3.96 6.93
CA VAL A 247 -3.31 -5.31 7.27
C VAL A 247 -4.56 -5.22 8.12
N ARG A 248 -4.59 -4.37 9.15
CA ARG A 248 -5.81 -4.15 9.96
C ARG A 248 -6.97 -3.58 9.14
N THR A 249 -6.66 -2.68 8.20
CA THR A 249 -7.65 -2.12 7.28
C THR A 249 -8.26 -3.22 6.40
N LEU A 250 -7.41 -4.09 5.83
CA LEU A 250 -7.84 -5.23 5.02
C LEU A 250 -8.58 -6.29 5.84
N GLU A 251 -8.16 -6.51 7.09
CA GLU A 251 -8.84 -7.40 8.03
C GLU A 251 -10.29 -7.00 8.26
N THR A 252 -10.52 -5.70 8.36
CA THR A 252 -11.88 -5.14 8.46
C THR A 252 -12.59 -5.15 7.11
N ALA A 253 -11.89 -4.82 6.03
CA ALA A 253 -12.50 -4.69 4.71
C ALA A 253 -12.95 -6.04 4.13
N LEU A 254 -12.12 -7.08 4.20
CA LEU A 254 -12.37 -8.39 3.61
C LEU A 254 -13.77 -8.98 3.90
N PRO A 255 -14.24 -9.05 5.16
CA PRO A 255 -15.58 -9.55 5.46
C PRO A 255 -16.70 -8.58 5.05
N THR A 256 -16.42 -7.27 5.00
CA THR A 256 -17.46 -6.23 4.89
C THR A 256 -17.68 -5.73 3.46
N VAL A 257 -16.64 -5.60 2.64
CA VAL A 257 -16.71 -4.98 1.29
C VAL A 257 -17.70 -5.67 0.34
N ARG A 258 -18.04 -6.93 0.59
CA ARG A 258 -19.06 -7.67 -0.19
C ARG A 258 -20.44 -7.00 -0.11
N GLN A 259 -20.83 -6.45 1.05
CA GLN A 259 -22.13 -5.76 1.18
C GLN A 259 -22.19 -4.50 0.30
N PHE A 260 -21.02 -3.97 -0.03
CA PHE A 260 -20.81 -2.87 -0.95
C PHE A 260 -20.60 -3.35 -2.41
N ARG A 261 -20.88 -4.62 -2.75
CA ARG A 261 -20.70 -5.18 -4.10
C ARG A 261 -19.26 -5.02 -4.66
N VAL A 262 -18.27 -5.01 -3.78
CA VAL A 262 -16.85 -4.97 -4.15
C VAL A 262 -16.26 -6.38 -4.02
N GLY A 263 -15.63 -6.86 -5.09
CA GLY A 263 -14.84 -8.10 -5.09
C GLY A 263 -13.35 -7.78 -5.02
N LEU A 264 -12.65 -8.39 -4.06
CA LEU A 264 -11.18 -8.27 -3.93
C LEU A 264 -10.50 -9.48 -4.56
N HIS A 265 -9.49 -9.23 -5.40
CA HIS A 265 -8.68 -10.23 -6.07
C HIS A 265 -7.22 -10.02 -5.69
N PHE A 266 -6.66 -10.95 -4.92
CA PHE A 266 -5.24 -10.95 -4.56
C PHE A 266 -4.48 -11.83 -5.56
N ILE A 267 -3.44 -11.27 -6.16
CA ILE A 267 -2.56 -11.96 -7.11
C ILE A 267 -1.17 -11.96 -6.46
N ASN A 268 -0.61 -13.14 -6.18
CA ASN A 268 0.68 -13.26 -5.51
C ASN A 268 1.50 -14.35 -6.19
N GLN A 269 2.79 -14.11 -6.38
CA GLN A 269 3.74 -15.13 -6.83
C GLN A 269 4.09 -16.13 -5.72
N SER A 270 4.18 -15.64 -4.47
CA SER A 270 4.50 -16.48 -3.32
C SER A 270 3.67 -16.09 -2.11
N LEU A 271 3.01 -17.09 -1.52
CA LEU A 271 2.26 -16.97 -0.28
C LEU A 271 3.16 -16.93 0.95
N VAL A 272 4.40 -17.43 0.87
CA VAL A 272 5.37 -17.39 1.98
C VAL A 272 5.66 -15.95 2.44
N GLN A 273 5.53 -14.98 1.54
CA GLN A 273 5.73 -13.56 1.84
C GLN A 273 4.50 -12.90 2.51
N VAL A 274 3.36 -13.57 2.52
CA VAL A 274 2.12 -13.07 3.13
C VAL A 274 2.12 -13.43 4.62
N PRO A 275 1.82 -12.49 5.54
CA PRO A 275 1.72 -12.79 6.96
C PRO A 275 0.74 -13.94 7.25
N ARG A 276 1.11 -14.85 8.14
CA ARG A 276 0.32 -16.07 8.42
C ARG A 276 -1.10 -15.77 8.90
N ASP A 277 -1.26 -14.78 9.75
CA ASP A 277 -2.57 -14.38 10.27
C ASP A 277 -3.47 -13.85 9.14
N PHE A 278 -2.88 -13.09 8.21
CA PHE A 278 -3.58 -12.62 7.02
C PHE A 278 -3.91 -13.77 6.05
N LEU A 279 -3.03 -14.76 5.88
CA LEU A 279 -3.33 -15.97 5.10
C LEU A 279 -4.52 -16.74 5.67
N HIS A 280 -4.62 -16.83 7.01
CA HIS A 280 -5.76 -17.45 7.68
C HIS A 280 -7.05 -16.67 7.45
N LEU A 281 -6.99 -15.34 7.47
CA LEU A 281 -8.14 -14.52 7.10
C LEU A 281 -8.54 -14.71 5.64
N LEU A 282 -7.57 -14.78 4.72
CA LEU A 282 -7.84 -15.05 3.31
C LEU A 282 -8.47 -16.43 3.14
N SER A 283 -8.00 -17.48 3.81
CA SER A 283 -8.59 -18.82 3.67
C SER A 283 -10.05 -18.88 4.11
N THR A 284 -10.45 -18.05 5.07
CA THR A 284 -11.84 -17.96 5.56
C THR A 284 -12.76 -17.14 4.66
N ASN A 285 -12.25 -16.09 3.99
CA ASN A 285 -13.05 -15.15 3.21
C ASN A 285 -12.96 -15.34 1.69
N LEU A 286 -11.98 -16.10 1.18
CA LEU A 286 -11.83 -16.37 -0.23
C LEU A 286 -12.90 -17.36 -0.71
N ARG A 287 -13.73 -16.91 -1.65
CA ARG A 287 -14.69 -17.77 -2.35
C ARG A 287 -14.03 -18.58 -3.46
N TRP A 288 -13.16 -17.94 -4.23
CA TRP A 288 -12.48 -18.52 -5.37
C TRP A 288 -10.98 -18.54 -5.12
N ARG A 289 -10.32 -19.64 -5.48
CA ARG A 289 -8.87 -19.76 -5.48
C ARG A 289 -8.40 -20.34 -6.80
N PHE A 290 -7.33 -19.76 -7.32
CA PHE A 290 -6.66 -20.19 -8.53
C PHE A 290 -5.21 -20.51 -8.16
N LEU A 291 -4.81 -21.76 -8.33
CA LEU A 291 -3.47 -22.24 -8.03
C LEU A 291 -2.80 -22.65 -9.34
N GLY A 292 -1.80 -21.87 -9.76
CA GLY A 292 -0.95 -22.22 -10.88
C GLY A 292 0.26 -23.05 -10.44
N ARG A 293 1.26 -23.12 -11.32
CA ARG A 293 2.58 -23.67 -10.97
C ARG A 293 3.16 -22.91 -9.78
N SER A 294 3.59 -23.64 -8.75
CA SER A 294 4.16 -23.04 -7.54
C SER A 294 5.31 -23.86 -6.97
N GLY A 295 6.14 -23.22 -6.13
CA GLY A 295 7.12 -23.92 -5.31
C GLY A 295 6.46 -24.83 -4.28
N ARG A 296 7.25 -25.74 -3.70
CA ARG A 296 6.77 -26.70 -2.68
C ARG A 296 6.15 -26.00 -1.47
N GLU A 297 6.79 -24.94 -0.96
CA GLU A 297 6.34 -24.22 0.23
C GLU A 297 4.96 -23.57 0.03
N ASP A 298 4.77 -22.87 -1.09
CA ASP A 298 3.48 -22.26 -1.47
C ASP A 298 2.38 -23.29 -1.72
N ALA A 299 2.75 -24.43 -2.32
CA ALA A 299 1.84 -25.55 -2.55
C ALA A 299 1.38 -26.17 -1.22
N VAL A 300 2.27 -26.31 -0.24
CA VAL A 300 1.94 -26.79 1.11
C VAL A 300 0.98 -25.82 1.81
N LEU A 301 1.25 -24.51 1.74
CA LEU A 301 0.36 -23.47 2.28
C LEU A 301 -1.04 -23.47 1.61
N SER A 302 -1.15 -24.04 0.42
CA SER A 302 -2.41 -24.15 -0.33
C SER A 302 -3.01 -25.57 -0.32
N SER A 303 -2.42 -26.50 0.44
CA SER A 303 -2.73 -27.93 0.38
C SER A 303 -4.17 -28.28 0.78
N GLU A 304 -4.83 -27.44 1.57
CA GLU A 304 -6.24 -27.60 1.93
C GLU A 304 -7.19 -27.46 0.73
N PHE A 305 -6.74 -26.80 -0.35
CA PHE A 305 -7.53 -26.55 -1.55
C PHE A 305 -7.23 -27.52 -2.70
N LEU A 306 -6.28 -28.44 -2.50
CA LEU A 306 -5.93 -29.44 -3.52
C LEU A 306 -6.99 -30.55 -3.55
N PRO A 307 -7.28 -31.12 -4.73
CA PRO A 307 -8.26 -32.19 -4.86
C PRO A 307 -7.82 -33.42 -4.05
N ARG A 308 -8.67 -33.81 -3.08
CA ARG A 308 -8.54 -35.05 -2.31
C ARG A 308 -9.58 -36.04 -2.79
N THR A 309 -9.14 -36.99 -3.61
CA THR A 309 -10.04 -37.95 -4.26
C THR A 309 -10.08 -39.29 -3.55
N GLY A 310 -9.01 -39.67 -2.83
CA GLY A 310 -8.82 -41.03 -2.31
C GLY A 310 -8.76 -42.09 -3.41
N ARG A 311 -8.56 -41.67 -4.66
CA ARG A 311 -8.65 -42.50 -5.88
C ARG A 311 -7.36 -42.48 -6.70
N VAL A 312 -6.30 -41.86 -6.20
CA VAL A 312 -5.00 -41.88 -6.87
C VAL A 312 -4.32 -43.22 -6.60
N PRO A 313 -4.11 -44.09 -7.60
CA PRO A 313 -3.50 -45.39 -7.39
C PRO A 313 -2.03 -45.24 -6.97
N LYS A 314 -1.54 -46.12 -6.10
CA LYS A 314 -0.12 -46.19 -5.75
C LYS A 314 0.70 -46.57 -6.99
N ALA A 315 1.88 -45.96 -7.12
CA ALA A 315 2.83 -46.35 -8.16
C ALA A 315 3.24 -47.81 -7.97
N ARG A 316 3.20 -48.61 -9.04
CA ARG A 316 3.62 -50.00 -8.99
C ARG A 316 5.15 -50.07 -8.92
N PRO A 317 5.73 -50.93 -8.06
CA PRO A 317 7.15 -51.19 -8.11
C PRO A 317 7.51 -51.78 -9.48
N PRO A 318 8.62 -51.34 -10.11
CA PRO A 318 9.08 -51.94 -11.36
C PRO A 318 9.34 -53.43 -11.13
N PHE A 319 8.81 -54.29 -12.01
CA PHE A 319 8.94 -55.76 -11.99
C PHE A 319 8.14 -56.52 -10.91
N GLY A 320 7.21 -55.88 -10.20
CA GLY A 320 6.30 -56.60 -9.29
C GLY A 320 5.16 -57.34 -10.02
N PRO A 321 4.65 -58.48 -9.48
CA PRO A 321 3.43 -59.11 -10.00
C PRO A 321 2.24 -58.14 -9.91
N PRO A 322 1.23 -58.24 -10.80
CA PRO A 322 0.04 -57.40 -10.73
C PRO A 322 -0.65 -57.58 -9.37
N PRO A 323 -0.98 -56.49 -8.65
CA PRO A 323 -1.67 -56.63 -7.38
C PRO A 323 -3.10 -57.13 -7.60
N GLU A 324 -3.58 -58.00 -6.72
CA GLU A 324 -4.96 -58.53 -6.76
C GLU A 324 -6.01 -57.42 -6.58
N ARG A 325 -5.64 -56.29 -5.95
CA ARG A 325 -6.49 -55.11 -5.75
C ARG A 325 -5.71 -53.82 -5.99
N VAL A 326 -6.38 -52.82 -6.56
CA VAL A 326 -5.78 -51.48 -6.72
C VAL A 326 -5.68 -50.81 -5.35
N GLU A 327 -4.47 -50.61 -4.88
CA GLU A 327 -4.22 -49.77 -3.70
C GLU A 327 -4.18 -48.29 -4.10
N PHE A 328 -4.82 -47.45 -3.29
CA PHE A 328 -4.81 -46.00 -3.45
C PHE A 328 -3.87 -45.34 -2.45
N LEU A 329 -3.34 -44.17 -2.79
CA LEU A 329 -2.58 -43.33 -1.89
C LEU A 329 -3.44 -42.97 -0.67
N SER A 330 -2.82 -42.96 0.52
CA SER A 330 -3.42 -42.35 1.71
C SER A 330 -3.63 -40.84 1.51
N ARG A 331 -4.41 -40.20 2.39
CA ARG A 331 -4.65 -38.75 2.31
C ARG A 331 -3.36 -37.92 2.34
N ALA A 332 -2.39 -38.33 3.16
CA ALA A 332 -1.11 -37.65 3.27
C ALA A 332 -0.28 -37.83 1.99
N GLU A 333 -0.20 -39.06 1.48
CA GLU A 333 0.52 -39.37 0.23
C GLU A 333 -0.11 -38.69 -1.00
N GLU A 334 -1.46 -38.64 -1.09
CA GLU A 334 -2.14 -37.93 -2.18
C GLU A 334 -1.84 -36.42 -2.09
N THR A 335 -1.87 -35.83 -0.89
CA THR A 335 -1.52 -34.41 -0.71
C THR A 335 -0.09 -34.12 -1.15
N GLU A 336 0.87 -34.95 -0.73
CA GLU A 336 2.28 -34.83 -1.11
C GLU A 336 2.48 -34.99 -2.63
N SER A 337 1.79 -35.95 -3.25
CA SER A 337 1.78 -36.14 -4.69
C SER A 337 1.24 -34.90 -5.43
N ARG A 338 0.15 -34.30 -4.93
CA ARG A 338 -0.44 -33.08 -5.51
C ARG A 338 0.48 -31.87 -5.36
N VAL A 339 1.08 -31.68 -4.18
CA VAL A 339 2.09 -30.63 -3.95
C VAL A 339 3.25 -30.76 -4.95
N THR A 340 3.73 -31.97 -5.16
CA THR A 340 4.79 -32.24 -6.15
C THR A 340 4.34 -31.92 -7.57
N SER A 341 3.11 -32.30 -7.94
CA SER A 341 2.55 -32.05 -9.29
C SER A 341 2.38 -30.56 -9.62
N LEU A 342 2.17 -29.70 -8.61
CA LEU A 342 2.12 -28.26 -8.82
C LEU A 342 3.47 -27.68 -9.27
N GLY A 343 4.59 -28.27 -8.85
CA GLY A 343 5.93 -27.82 -9.26
C GLY A 343 6.22 -28.04 -10.74
N THR A 344 5.56 -29.02 -11.36
CA THR A 344 5.73 -29.40 -12.77
C THR A 344 4.56 -29.00 -13.66
N MET A 345 3.56 -28.31 -13.11
CA MET A 345 2.38 -27.84 -13.85
C MET A 345 2.79 -26.93 -15.02
N ALA A 346 2.20 -27.16 -16.19
CA ALA A 346 2.45 -26.34 -17.37
C ALA A 346 1.96 -24.90 -17.16
N GLY A 347 2.58 -23.95 -17.85
CA GLY A 347 2.12 -22.56 -17.83
C GLY A 347 0.65 -22.46 -18.27
N ARG A 348 -0.10 -21.56 -17.64
CA ARG A 348 -1.56 -21.34 -17.87
C ARG A 348 -2.48 -22.47 -17.42
N HIS A 349 -1.97 -23.55 -16.82
CA HIS A 349 -2.79 -24.51 -16.10
C HIS A 349 -3.02 -24.01 -14.68
N PHE A 350 -4.27 -24.14 -14.22
CA PHE A 350 -4.67 -23.74 -12.88
C PHE A 350 -5.59 -24.78 -12.27
N ILE A 351 -5.39 -25.07 -10.99
CA ILE A 351 -6.42 -25.68 -10.15
C ILE A 351 -7.32 -24.57 -9.62
N VAL A 352 -8.60 -24.68 -9.89
CA VAL A 352 -9.63 -23.74 -9.45
C VAL A 352 -10.55 -24.41 -8.46
N THR A 353 -10.70 -23.75 -7.32
CA THR A 353 -11.59 -24.21 -6.26
C THR A 353 -12.54 -23.08 -5.93
N GLU A 354 -13.84 -23.39 -5.88
CA GLU A 354 -14.85 -22.52 -5.30
C GLU A 354 -15.34 -23.16 -4.00
N ARG A 355 -15.16 -22.46 -2.87
CA ARG A 355 -15.46 -23.01 -1.54
C ARG A 355 -16.93 -23.41 -1.35
N THR A 356 -17.84 -22.71 -2.03
CA THR A 356 -19.30 -22.93 -1.94
C THR A 356 -19.84 -23.82 -3.06
N ALA A 357 -19.00 -24.22 -4.01
CA ALA A 357 -19.46 -25.02 -5.13
C ALA A 357 -19.73 -26.47 -4.71
N PRO A 358 -20.77 -27.11 -5.28
CA PRO A 358 -20.98 -28.54 -5.12
C PRO A 358 -19.91 -29.37 -5.87
N PHE A 359 -19.19 -28.74 -6.80
CA PHE A 359 -18.08 -29.37 -7.50
C PHE A 359 -16.77 -29.16 -6.73
N GLY A 360 -15.99 -30.23 -6.60
CA GLY A 360 -14.62 -30.16 -6.06
C GLY A 360 -13.65 -29.44 -7.00
N PRO A 361 -12.35 -29.33 -6.64
CA PRO A 361 -11.36 -28.62 -7.43
C PRO A 361 -11.31 -29.07 -8.90
N ARG A 362 -11.16 -28.11 -9.81
CA ARG A 362 -11.14 -28.33 -11.27
C ARG A 362 -9.82 -27.85 -11.85
N GLU A 363 -9.28 -28.60 -12.80
CA GLU A 363 -8.19 -28.09 -13.62
C GLU A 363 -8.79 -27.28 -14.78
N ILE A 364 -8.26 -26.08 -14.99
CA ILE A 364 -8.58 -25.25 -16.14
C ILE A 364 -7.31 -24.85 -16.87
N VAL A 365 -7.43 -24.64 -18.18
CA VAL A 365 -6.37 -24.07 -19.01
C VAL A 365 -6.81 -22.68 -19.44
N ALA A 366 -6.08 -21.66 -18.98
CA ALA A 366 -6.35 -20.30 -19.40
C ALA A 366 -5.93 -20.11 -20.86
N ARG A 367 -6.80 -19.47 -21.64
CA ARG A 367 -6.46 -19.09 -23.02
C ARG A 367 -5.28 -18.10 -23.00
N PRO A 368 -4.42 -18.11 -24.03
CA PRO A 368 -3.46 -17.04 -24.22
C PRO A 368 -4.17 -15.68 -24.18
N PHE A 369 -3.68 -14.77 -23.35
CA PHE A 369 -4.15 -13.40 -23.30
C PHE A 369 -2.93 -12.49 -23.45
N ASP A 370 -2.76 -11.96 -24.65
CA ASP A 370 -1.69 -11.04 -24.99
C ASP A 370 -2.30 -9.91 -25.83
N PRO A 371 -2.68 -8.79 -25.20
CA PRO A 371 -3.18 -7.64 -25.94
C PRO A 371 -2.07 -7.09 -26.84
N PRO A 372 -2.41 -6.35 -27.92
CA PRO A 372 -1.43 -5.72 -28.80
C PRO A 372 -0.37 -4.94 -28.00
N PRO A 373 0.89 -4.91 -28.48
CA PRO A 373 1.93 -4.08 -27.87
C PRO A 373 1.58 -2.59 -27.98
N TRP A 374 2.23 -1.75 -27.16
CA TRP A 374 1.91 -0.32 -27.05
C TRP A 374 2.09 0.46 -28.36
N ASP A 375 3.05 0.06 -29.19
CA ASP A 375 3.36 0.63 -30.50
C ASP A 375 2.31 0.28 -31.58
N ALA A 376 1.53 -0.78 -31.38
CA ALA A 376 0.40 -1.13 -32.24
C ALA A 376 -0.85 -0.29 -31.97
N LEU A 377 -0.92 0.45 -30.85
CA LEU A 377 -2.03 1.34 -30.54
C LEU A 377 -1.84 2.72 -31.17
N PRO A 378 -2.90 3.39 -31.64
CA PRO A 378 -2.80 4.77 -32.12
C PRO A 378 -2.19 5.71 -31.07
N ALA A 379 -1.22 6.54 -31.46
CA ALA A 379 -0.45 7.36 -30.54
C ALA A 379 -1.31 8.22 -29.58
N GLY A 380 -2.35 8.88 -30.09
CA GLY A 380 -3.25 9.69 -29.27
C GLY A 380 -4.11 8.86 -28.30
N LEU A 381 -4.41 7.59 -28.63
CA LEU A 381 -5.10 6.69 -27.69
C LEU A 381 -4.13 6.22 -26.60
N ARG A 382 -2.89 5.88 -26.96
CA ARG A 382 -1.84 5.53 -25.99
C ARG A 382 -1.62 6.66 -24.99
N GLU A 383 -1.41 7.88 -25.47
CA GLU A 383 -1.22 9.05 -24.61
C GLU A 383 -2.42 9.29 -23.69
N ALA A 384 -3.65 9.14 -24.20
CA ALA A 384 -4.85 9.27 -23.37
C ALA A 384 -4.98 8.17 -22.31
N LEU A 385 -4.51 6.95 -22.59
CA LEU A 385 -4.49 5.84 -21.62
C LEU A 385 -3.43 6.05 -20.54
N GLU A 386 -2.22 6.47 -20.92
CA GLU A 386 -1.13 6.75 -19.98
C GLU A 386 -1.46 7.94 -19.06
N ARG A 387 -2.07 8.98 -19.62
CA ARG A 387 -2.49 10.17 -18.87
C ARG A 387 -3.73 9.95 -18.01
N GLY A 388 -4.67 9.13 -18.48
CA GLY A 388 -6.01 9.07 -17.90
C GLY A 388 -6.73 10.43 -17.98
N ALA A 389 -7.79 10.57 -17.18
CA ALA A 389 -8.65 11.75 -17.16
C ALA A 389 -8.04 12.94 -16.40
N THR A 390 -7.18 12.67 -15.41
CA THR A 390 -6.68 13.67 -14.45
C THR A 390 -5.16 13.77 -14.40
N GLY A 391 -4.44 13.09 -15.30
CA GLY A 391 -2.98 13.14 -15.34
C GLY A 391 -2.46 14.50 -15.78
N VAL A 392 -1.53 15.03 -14.99
CA VAL A 392 -0.76 16.26 -15.25
C VAL A 392 0.68 15.86 -15.61
N PRO A 393 1.34 16.51 -16.58
CA PRO A 393 2.76 16.29 -16.84
C PRO A 393 3.62 16.42 -15.58
N ARG A 394 4.60 15.54 -15.40
CA ARG A 394 5.47 15.59 -14.20
C ARG A 394 6.20 16.91 -14.04
N ASP A 395 6.73 17.46 -15.12
CA ASP A 395 7.50 18.71 -15.08
C ASP A 395 6.64 19.87 -14.56
N GLU A 396 5.36 19.89 -14.92
CA GLU A 396 4.40 20.86 -14.41
C GLU A 396 4.12 20.67 -12.92
N LEU A 397 3.97 19.43 -12.44
CA LEU A 397 3.81 19.13 -11.02
C LEU A 397 5.05 19.54 -10.20
N ILE A 398 6.24 19.30 -10.74
CA ILE A 398 7.51 19.68 -10.12
C ILE A 398 7.58 21.19 -9.98
N GLU A 399 7.27 21.92 -11.05
CA GLU A 399 7.34 23.38 -11.05
C GLU A 399 6.33 23.98 -10.07
N ARG A 400 5.08 23.51 -10.08
CA ARG A 400 4.04 23.94 -9.13
C ARG A 400 4.49 23.75 -7.68
N ALA A 401 5.07 22.60 -7.35
CA ALA A 401 5.55 22.34 -5.99
C ALA A 401 6.71 23.27 -5.60
N ARG A 402 7.64 23.56 -6.51
CA ARG A 402 8.73 24.52 -6.28
C ARG A 402 8.22 25.93 -6.05
N THR A 403 7.29 26.41 -6.89
CA THR A 403 6.67 27.72 -6.72
C THR A 403 5.98 27.83 -5.36
N MET A 404 5.21 26.80 -4.99
CA MET A 404 4.51 26.76 -3.70
C MET A 404 5.48 26.82 -2.50
N GLU A 405 6.61 26.14 -2.58
CA GLU A 405 7.64 26.18 -1.53
C GLU A 405 8.35 27.52 -1.46
N ALA A 406 8.69 28.11 -2.61
CA ALA A 406 9.31 29.43 -2.69
C ALA A 406 8.38 30.50 -2.08
N ASP A 407 7.09 30.47 -2.42
CA ASP A 407 6.08 31.38 -1.88
C ASP A 407 5.93 31.22 -0.36
N ALA A 408 5.96 29.97 0.13
CA ALA A 408 5.88 29.70 1.56
C ALA A 408 7.13 30.16 2.31
N MET A 409 8.33 29.90 1.77
CA MET A 409 9.58 30.38 2.36
C MET A 409 9.65 31.91 2.39
N ALA A 410 9.15 32.59 1.35
CA ALA A 410 9.07 34.05 1.34
C ALA A 410 8.10 34.59 2.40
N ARG A 411 6.98 33.89 2.65
CA ARG A 411 6.00 34.28 3.68
C ARG A 411 6.46 34.01 5.10
N PHE A 412 7.19 32.92 5.32
CA PHE A 412 7.62 32.52 6.67
C PHE A 412 8.99 33.11 7.05
N GLY A 413 9.89 33.31 6.10
CA GLY A 413 11.24 33.84 6.35
C GLY A 413 11.33 35.36 6.50
N GLY A 414 10.24 36.10 6.34
CA GLY A 414 10.24 37.58 6.35
C GLY A 414 10.47 38.24 7.70
N ASP A 415 10.23 37.53 8.82
CA ASP A 415 10.24 38.13 10.17
C ASP A 415 11.47 37.76 11.02
N SER A 416 12.40 36.93 10.54
CA SER A 416 13.57 36.51 11.33
C SER A 416 14.78 37.46 11.24
N ALA A 417 14.69 38.57 10.50
CA ALA A 417 15.82 39.49 10.28
C ALA A 417 15.95 40.61 11.33
N ASP A 418 15.02 40.72 12.30
CA ASP A 418 14.96 41.88 13.23
C ASP A 418 14.97 41.50 14.72
N VAL A 419 15.52 40.32 15.06
CA VAL A 419 15.91 40.04 16.46
C VAL A 419 17.35 40.52 16.63
N GLY A 420 17.45 41.79 17.04
CA GLY A 420 18.69 42.55 17.09
C GLY A 420 19.86 41.91 17.84
N ASP A 421 21.04 42.34 17.40
CA ASP A 421 22.34 42.28 18.06
C ASP A 421 22.26 42.84 19.50
N GLY A 422 21.67 42.08 20.41
CA GLY A 422 21.73 42.30 21.84
C GLY A 422 22.96 41.60 22.41
N ALA A 423 24.11 42.26 22.34
CA ALA A 423 25.35 41.81 22.96
C ALA A 423 25.14 41.43 24.45
N PRO A 424 25.51 40.21 24.90
CA PRO A 424 25.53 39.91 26.32
C PRO A 424 26.80 40.49 26.95
N ALA A 425 26.60 41.49 27.81
CA ALA A 425 27.64 42.02 28.68
C ALA A 425 28.20 40.94 29.62
N ALA A 426 29.49 41.06 29.87
CA ALA A 426 30.34 40.18 30.66
C ALA A 426 29.91 40.02 32.14
N GLY A 427 30.30 38.88 32.73
CA GLY A 427 30.69 38.82 34.14
C GLY A 427 29.98 37.76 34.98
N GLY A 428 30.60 36.58 35.13
CA GLY A 428 30.15 35.55 36.06
C GLY A 428 31.23 34.52 36.38
N ARG A 429 32.09 34.86 37.36
CA ARG A 429 33.15 34.00 37.93
C ARG A 429 32.64 32.59 38.26
N ARG A 430 33.23 31.55 37.65
CA ARG A 430 33.14 30.16 38.14
C ARG A 430 34.36 29.80 38.99
N ARG A 431 34.12 29.64 40.30
CA ARG A 431 35.00 28.94 41.24
C ARG A 431 34.94 27.44 40.94
N GLY A 432 36.11 26.81 40.85
CA GLY A 432 36.24 25.36 40.74
C GLY A 432 36.07 24.63 42.07
N GLN A 433 35.75 23.34 41.98
CA GLN A 433 36.55 22.28 42.62
C GLN A 433 36.24 20.90 42.02
N PRO A 434 37.19 19.94 42.13
CA PRO A 434 37.25 18.73 41.31
C PRO A 434 36.68 17.50 42.03
N LYS A 435 36.37 16.43 41.29
CA LYS A 435 36.43 15.05 41.80
C LYS A 435 36.29 14.00 40.70
N GLY A 436 37.19 13.02 40.73
CA GLY A 436 36.82 11.62 40.48
C GLY A 436 37.22 11.00 39.15
N THR A 437 38.51 10.77 38.94
CA THR A 437 39.01 9.69 38.08
C THR A 437 38.56 8.33 38.63
N VAL A 438 37.87 7.52 37.83
CA VAL A 438 37.72 6.08 38.07
C VAL A 438 38.17 5.30 36.84
N SER A 439 39.28 4.59 37.09
CA SER A 439 39.88 3.44 36.43
C SER A 439 38.93 2.57 35.57
N GLN A 440 39.39 2.27 34.36
CA GLN A 440 38.92 1.16 33.54
C GLN A 440 39.77 -0.08 33.82
N THR A 441 39.11 -1.23 34.01
CA THR A 441 39.68 -2.55 33.69
C THR A 441 38.57 -3.47 33.14
N PRO A 442 38.88 -4.37 32.19
CA PRO A 442 37.92 -5.20 31.48
C PRO A 442 37.79 -6.60 32.10
N ASP A 443 36.67 -7.26 31.81
CA ASP A 443 36.49 -8.70 31.55
C ASP A 443 35.18 -9.25 32.14
N ALA A 444 34.37 -9.89 31.29
CA ALA A 444 33.72 -11.17 31.57
C ALA A 444 32.90 -11.64 30.35
N VAL A 445 33.53 -12.41 29.48
CA VAL A 445 32.87 -13.36 28.58
C VAL A 445 32.56 -14.62 29.39
N GLY A 446 31.28 -14.99 29.53
CA GLY A 446 30.88 -16.12 30.35
C GLY A 446 29.49 -16.69 30.04
N ARG A 447 29.45 -17.59 29.04
CA ARG A 447 28.62 -18.81 28.90
C ARG A 447 27.15 -18.80 29.34
N ALA A 448 26.27 -19.11 28.39
CA ALA A 448 25.09 -19.95 28.64
C ALA A 448 24.76 -20.80 27.40
N ALA A 449 25.28 -22.04 27.38
CA ALA A 449 24.86 -23.09 26.45
C ALA A 449 24.76 -24.40 27.23
N ARG A 450 23.53 -24.87 27.43
CA ARG A 450 23.08 -26.28 27.59
C ARG A 450 21.69 -26.24 28.20
N TRP A 451 20.79 -27.04 27.63
CA TRP A 451 19.56 -27.70 28.13
C TRP A 451 18.88 -28.19 26.84
N GLY A 452 18.50 -29.43 26.59
CA GLY A 452 18.59 -30.70 27.30
C GLY A 452 17.89 -31.71 26.36
N LYS A 453 18.57 -32.82 26.04
CA LYS A 453 18.05 -33.93 25.22
C LYS A 453 17.26 -34.89 26.10
N HIS A 454 16.21 -35.45 25.51
CA HIS A 454 15.69 -36.82 25.62
C HIS A 454 15.34 -37.44 26.99
N GLY A 455 14.07 -37.82 27.09
CA GLY A 455 13.54 -38.97 27.83
C GLY A 455 12.02 -39.01 27.55
N GLY A 456 11.36 -40.11 27.20
CA GLY A 456 11.76 -41.49 27.11
C GLY A 456 10.65 -42.30 26.43
N GLY A 457 10.93 -43.57 26.18
CA GLY A 457 9.94 -44.56 25.74
C GLY A 457 9.68 -45.60 26.84
N ARG A 458 8.52 -46.25 26.69
CA ARG A 458 8.01 -47.50 27.31
C ARG A 458 7.54 -47.45 28.76
N SER A 459 6.23 -47.55 28.91
CA SER A 459 5.55 -48.78 29.39
C SER A 459 4.23 -48.95 28.65
#